data_AF-A0A2M9NS43-F1
#
_entry.id   AF-A0A2M9NS43-F1
#
_cell.length_a   1.000
_cell.length_b   1.000
_cell.length_c   1.000
_cell.angle_alpha   90.00
_cell.angle_beta   90.00
_cell.angle_gamma   90.00
#
_symmetry.space_group_name_H-M   'P 1'
#
loop_
_entity.id
_entity.type
_entity.pdbx_description
1 polymer ?
#
loop_
_entity_poly.entity_id
_entity_poly.type
_entity_poly.pdbx_seq_one_letter_code
_entity_poly.pdbx_strand_id
1 'polypeptide(L)' 'MLNRTSETNDVYLIANINNKGEVTNFPMGGGSSTRPSIKAHDNLTSAKRAKRFFKNSVIVKATAFEVVEE' A
#
# COMPACT_ATOMS: atom_id res chain seq x y z
N MET A 1 14.01 -7.61 -0.18
CA MET A 1 13.76 -8.90 -0.86
C MET A 1 12.26 -9.10 -0.94
N LEU A 2 11.71 -9.22 -2.14
CA LEU A 2 10.34 -9.69 -2.31
C LEU A 2 10.25 -11.08 -1.67
N ASN A 3 9.34 -11.24 -0.72
CA ASN A 3 9.09 -12.53 -0.09
C ASN A 3 8.50 -13.43 -1.18
N ARG A 4 9.31 -14.32 -1.76
CA ARG A 4 8.91 -15.22 -2.87
C ARG A 4 7.87 -16.27 -2.47
N THR A 5 7.33 -16.18 -1.26
CA THR A 5 6.34 -17.09 -0.66
C THR A 5 4.90 -16.59 -0.79
N SER A 6 4.66 -15.41 -1.39
CA SER A 6 3.30 -15.01 -1.70
C SER A 6 2.73 -15.90 -2.81
N GLU A 7 1.80 -16.78 -2.44
CA GLU A 7 1.07 -17.64 -3.38
C GLU A 7 0.10 -16.87 -4.27
N THR A 8 -0.08 -15.56 -4.03
CA THR A 8 -1.00 -14.70 -4.77
C THR A 8 -0.28 -13.52 -5.43
N ASN A 9 -0.69 -13.16 -6.64
CA ASN A 9 -0.28 -11.93 -7.33
C ASN A 9 -1.01 -10.67 -6.80
N ASP A 10 -1.60 -10.78 -5.61
CA ASP A 10 -2.34 -9.70 -5.00
C ASP A 10 -1.39 -8.70 -4.34
N VAL A 11 -1.66 -7.42 -4.57
CA VAL A 11 -0.96 -6.34 -3.89
C VAL A 11 -1.99 -5.48 -3.15
N TYR A 12 -1.80 -5.36 -1.85
CA TYR A 12 -2.60 -4.54 -0.95
C TYR A 12 -1.80 -3.31 -0.54
N LEU A 13 -2.41 -2.14 -0.70
CA LEU A 13 -1.84 -0.84 -0.35
C LEU A 13 -2.74 -0.17 0.70
N ILE A 14 -2.18 0.82 1.39
CA ILE A 14 -2.95 1.71 2.27
C ILE A 14 -3.07 3.03 1.54
N ALA A 15 -4.29 3.56 1.43
CA ALA A 15 -4.59 4.77 0.68
C ALA A 15 -5.53 5.68 1.49
N ASN A 16 -5.43 6.98 1.28
CA ASN A 16 -6.45 7.92 1.70
C ASN A 16 -7.48 8.08 0.59
N ILE A 17 -8.75 8.13 0.97
CA ILE A 17 -9.87 8.32 0.05
C ILE A 17 -10.59 9.63 0.36
N ASN A 18 -11.13 10.27 -0.67
CA ASN A 18 -12.04 11.41 -0.49
C ASN A 18 -13.47 10.93 -0.22
N ASN A 19 -14.39 11.88 -0.06
CA ASN A 19 -15.81 11.62 0.18
C ASN A 19 -16.52 10.92 -1.00
N LYS A 20 -15.89 10.87 -2.18
CA LYS A 20 -16.39 10.16 -3.37
C LYS A 20 -15.84 8.72 -3.47
N GLY A 21 -14.99 8.31 -2.53
CA GLY A 21 -14.33 7.00 -2.56
C GLY A 21 -13.13 6.92 -3.50
N GLU A 22 -12.64 8.05 -4.02
CA GLU A 22 -11.49 8.10 -4.91
C GLU A 22 -10.19 8.19 -4.09
N VAL A 23 -9.14 7.51 -4.55
CA VAL A 23 -7.80 7.58 -3.92
C VAL A 23 -7.20 8.96 -4.16
N THR A 24 -6.83 9.66 -3.09
CA THR A 24 -6.22 10.99 -3.17
C THR A 24 -4.70 10.95 -3.00
N ASN A 25 -4.21 10.08 -2.11
CA ASN A 25 -2.77 9.82 -1.94
C ASN A 25 -2.53 8.50 -1.19
N PHE A 26 -1.26 8.13 -1.09
CA PHE A 26 -0.79 6.99 -0.32
C PHE A 26 0.06 7.48 0.85
N PRO A 27 -0.31 7.19 2.11
CA PRO A 27 0.53 7.53 3.25
C PRO A 27 1.88 6.82 3.14
N MET A 28 2.94 7.60 3.30
CA MET A 28 4.31 7.11 3.23
C MET A 28 4.84 6.81 4.63
N GLY A 29 5.63 5.75 4.75
CA GLY A 29 6.39 5.42 5.95
C GLY A 29 7.89 5.60 5.73
N GLY A 30 8.63 5.79 6.81
CA GLY A 30 10.09 5.88 6.81
C GLY A 30 10.60 6.45 8.14
N GLY A 31 11.77 6.00 8.58
CA GLY A 31 12.50 6.64 9.69
C GLY A 31 13.32 7.84 9.19
N SER A 32 13.94 8.57 10.11
CA SER A 32 14.82 9.72 9.81
C SER A 32 15.96 9.39 8.84
N SER A 33 16.32 8.11 8.70
CA SER A 33 17.44 7.63 7.89
C SER A 33 17.02 6.87 6.61
N THR A 34 15.73 6.84 6.28
CA THR A 34 15.22 6.09 5.12
C THR A 34 14.34 6.97 4.25
N ARG A 35 14.44 6.82 2.92
CA ARG A 35 13.53 7.52 1.99
C ARG A 35 12.08 7.15 2.27
N PRO A 36 11.14 8.13 2.26
CA PRO A 36 9.72 7.84 2.36
C PRO A 36 9.29 6.84 1.29
N SER A 37 8.50 5.84 1.66
CA SER A 37 7.99 4.84 0.72
C SER A 37 6.55 4.43 1.04
N ILE A 38 5.81 4.06 0.00
CA ILE A 38 4.48 3.45 0.14
C ILE A 38 4.68 1.99 0.58
N LYS A 39 3.98 1.58 1.63
CA LYS A 39 4.00 0.18 2.07
C LYS A 39 3.04 -0.65 1.22
N ALA A 40 3.60 -1.60 0.49
CA ALA A 40 2.86 -2.64 -0.22
C ALA A 40 2.91 -3.96 0.56
N HIS A 41 1.81 -4.70 0.51
CA HIS A 41 1.64 -5.97 1.20
C HIS A 41 1.13 -7.02 0.24
N ASP A 42 1.68 -8.22 0.33
CA ASP A 42 1.30 -9.41 -0.44
C ASP A 42 0.03 -10.09 0.09
N ASN A 43 -0.40 -9.76 1.31
CA ASN A 43 -1.58 -10.33 1.92
C ASN A 43 -2.38 -9.33 2.77
N LEU A 44 -3.69 -9.57 2.87
CA LEU A 44 -4.62 -8.70 3.57
C LEU A 44 -4.34 -8.60 5.08
N THR A 45 -3.81 -9.66 5.70
CA THR A 45 -3.52 -9.69 7.14
C THR A 45 -2.39 -8.71 7.49
N SER A 46 -1.31 -8.71 6.71
CA SER A 46 -0.20 -7.75 6.82
C SER A 46 -0.68 -6.33 6.60
N ALA A 47 -1.51 -6.10 5.57
CA ALA A 47 -2.09 -4.79 5.30
C ALA A 47 -2.95 -4.28 6.47
N LYS A 48 -3.79 -5.15 7.07
CA LYS A 48 -4.59 -4.82 8.26
C LYS A 48 -3.74 -4.41 9.46
N ARG A 49 -2.60 -5.06 9.68
CA ARG A 49 -1.66 -4.69 10.76
C ARG A 49 -1.03 -3.32 10.49
N ALA A 50 -0.58 -3.08 9.27
CA ALA A 50 0.04 -1.82 8.89
C ALA A 50 -0.94 -0.63 8.90
N LYS A 51 -2.20 -0.84 8.50
CA LYS A 51 -3.26 0.18 8.52
C LYS A 51 -3.43 0.85 9.89
N ARG A 52 -3.14 0.13 10.99
CA ARG A 52 -3.27 0.66 12.37
C ARG A 52 -2.44 1.93 12.62
N PHE A 53 -1.38 2.14 11.84
CA PHE A 53 -0.49 3.30 11.97
C PHE A 53 -0.92 4.50 11.11
N PHE A 54 -1.96 4.36 10.27
CA PHE A 54 -2.41 5.39 9.34
C PHE A 54 -3.90 5.70 9.57
N LYS A 55 -4.18 6.74 10.37
CA LYS A 55 -5.55 7.15 10.69
C LYS A 55 -6.27 7.65 9.45
N ASN A 56 -7.57 7.33 9.34
CA ASN A 56 -8.45 7.71 8.22
C ASN A 56 -8.08 7.14 6.84
N SER A 57 -7.10 6.23 6.77
CA SER A 57 -6.78 5.50 5.55
C SER A 57 -7.58 4.20 5.42
N VAL A 58 -7.71 3.69 4.20
CA VAL A 58 -8.33 2.41 3.85
C VAL A 58 -7.32 1.48 3.20
N ILE A 59 -7.62 0.18 3.19
CA ILE A 59 -6.83 -0.80 2.45
C ILE A 59 -7.44 -0.91 1.05
N VAL A 60 -6.61 -0.76 0.03
CA VAL A 60 -7.00 -0.94 -1.38
C VAL A 60 -6.23 -2.12 -1.98
N LYS A 61 -6.87 -2.83 -2.91
CA LYS A 61 -6.20 -3.86 -3.72
C LYS A 61 -5.82 -3.23 -5.04
N ALA A 62 -4.56 -3.36 -5.45
CA ALA A 62 -4.14 -2.97 -6.78
C ALA A 62 -4.73 -3.96 -7.80
N THR A 63 -5.48 -3.44 -8.76
CA THR A 63 -6.16 -4.26 -9.80
C THR A 63 -5.52 -4.11 -11.17
N ALA A 64 -4.79 -3.02 -11.41
CA ALA A 64 -4.07 -2.76 -12.64
C ALA A 64 -2.80 -1.96 -12.35
N PHE A 65 -1.78 -2.18 -13.16
CA PHE A 65 -0.56 -1.40 -13.20
C PHE A 65 -0.26 -1.05 -14.65
N GLU A 66 0.17 0.17 -14.87
CA GLU A 66 0.71 0.62 -16.15
C GLU A 66 2.24 0.62 -16.02
N VAL A 67 2.94 0.04 -16.99
CA VAL A 67 4.39 0.11 -17.05
C VAL A 67 4.76 1.45 -17.66
N VAL A 68 5.45 2.28 -16.89
CA VAL A 68 5.99 3.56 -17.35
C VAL A 68 7.46 3.33 -17.68
N GLU A 69 7.84 3.59 -18.93
CA GLU A 69 9.24 3.53 -19.38
C GLU A 69 10.06 4.65 -18.72
N GLU A 70 11.35 4.39 -18.42
CA GLU A 70 12.27 5.35 -17.79
C GLU A 70 12.74 6.46 -18.73
#